data_AF-E6QW75-F1
#
_entry.id   AF-E6QW75-F1
#
_cell.length_a   1.000
_cell.length_b   1.000
_cell.length_c   1.000
_cell.angle_alpha   90.00
_cell.angle_beta   90.00
_cell.angle_gamma   90.00
#
_symmetry.space_group_name_H-M   'P 1'
#
loop_
_entity.id
_entity.type
_entity.pdbx_description
1 polymer ?
#
loop_
_entity_poly.entity_id
_entity_poly.type
_entity_poly.pdbx_seq_one_letter_code
_entity_poly.pdbx_strand_id
1 'polypeptide(L)'
;MKRVFNFYADPGHGWISVKKQFLNDLGIADKITHFSYQRGDTAYLEEDCDAPVFLAALKEAGIEADIRHHHTDRRSKIRSYESYSPGQSAFRAVATVHDPRTNAGMTNNPAMEWGSSSRHEATRQAENWARNGYWTAVYDRASGEALCDFSPQGGVQ
;
A
#
# COMPACT_ATOMS: atom_id res chain seq x y z
N MET A 1 -10.67 18.57 2.20
CA MET A 1 -9.24 18.91 2.37
C MET A 1 -8.60 18.86 0.99
N LYS A 2 -7.93 19.92 0.57
CA LYS A 2 -7.33 20.02 -0.77
C LYS A 2 -5.88 19.54 -0.73
N ARG A 3 -5.50 18.61 -1.62
CA ARG A 3 -4.13 18.10 -1.76
C ARG A 3 -3.56 18.46 -3.12
N VAL A 4 -2.30 18.88 -3.13
CA VAL A 4 -1.60 19.29 -4.35
C VAL A 4 -0.81 18.12 -4.93
N PHE A 5 -0.97 17.89 -6.22
CA PHE A 5 -0.19 16.94 -7.02
C PHE A 5 0.47 17.66 -8.19
N ASN A 6 1.61 17.15 -8.64
CA ASN A 6 2.29 17.69 -9.82
C ASN A 6 2.04 16.76 -10.99
N PHE A 7 1.61 17.34 -12.11
CA PHE A 7 1.51 16.69 -13.40
C PHE A 7 2.65 17.17 -14.29
N TYR A 8 3.43 16.23 -14.81
CA TYR A 8 4.56 16.48 -15.69
C TYR A 8 4.24 15.97 -17.07
N ALA A 9 4.34 16.80 -18.10
CA ALA A 9 4.16 16.42 -19.49
C ALA A 9 5.40 16.71 -20.32
N ASP A 10 5.69 15.80 -21.25
CA ASP A 10 6.52 16.07 -22.42
C ASP A 10 5.66 15.95 -23.69
N PRO A 11 6.19 16.20 -24.90
CA PRO A 11 5.38 16.20 -26.13
C PRO A 11 4.73 14.85 -26.47
N GLY A 12 5.06 13.77 -25.75
CA GLY A 12 4.51 12.45 -26.00
C GLY A 12 3.53 11.94 -24.94
N HIS A 13 3.81 12.16 -23.65
CA HIS A 13 2.97 11.66 -22.55
C HIS A 13 3.07 12.55 -21.30
N GLY A 14 2.08 12.41 -20.42
CA GLY A 14 1.98 13.00 -19.09
C GLY A 14 2.08 11.99 -17.94
N TRP A 15 2.48 12.48 -16.77
CA TRP A 15 2.52 11.70 -15.52
C TRP A 15 2.13 12.51 -14.29
N ILE A 16 1.29 11.95 -13.41
CA ILE A 16 1.02 12.52 -12.08
C ILE A 16 2.01 11.95 -11.04
N SER A 17 2.75 12.80 -10.34
CA SER A 17 3.63 12.36 -9.26
C SER A 17 2.85 12.14 -7.96
N VAL A 18 2.92 10.92 -7.42
CA VAL A 18 2.24 10.52 -6.19
C VAL A 18 3.19 9.73 -5.29
N LYS A 19 3.07 9.86 -3.97
CA LYS A 19 3.82 9.00 -3.04
C LYS A 19 3.26 7.58 -3.06
N LYS A 20 4.12 6.57 -3.14
CA LYS A 20 3.69 5.15 -3.16
C LYS A 20 2.84 4.80 -1.94
N GLN A 21 3.21 5.29 -0.75
CA GLN A 21 2.40 5.13 0.47
C GLN A 21 0.98 5.68 0.30
N PHE A 22 0.80 6.76 -0.44
CA PHE A 22 -0.52 7.33 -0.61
C PHE A 22 -1.40 6.50 -1.58
N LEU A 23 -0.81 5.84 -2.58
CA LEU A 23 -1.52 4.86 -3.41
C LEU A 23 -1.96 3.64 -2.59
N ASN A 24 -1.13 3.27 -1.63
CA ASN A 24 -1.42 2.21 -0.66
C ASN A 24 -2.57 2.61 0.26
N ASP A 25 -2.53 3.81 0.85
CA ASP A 25 -3.58 4.33 1.72
C ASP A 25 -4.94 4.48 0.98
N LEU A 26 -4.90 4.70 -0.34
CA LEU A 26 -6.09 4.72 -1.20
C LEU A 26 -6.55 3.32 -1.65
N GLY A 27 -5.80 2.25 -1.34
CA GLY A 27 -6.14 0.88 -1.72
C GLY A 27 -6.13 0.64 -3.24
N ILE A 28 -5.28 1.36 -3.98
CA ILE A 28 -5.17 1.25 -5.44
C ILE A 28 -3.76 0.94 -5.94
N ALA A 29 -2.80 0.75 -5.04
CA ALA A 29 -1.40 0.54 -5.41
C ALA A 29 -1.19 -0.65 -6.35
N ASP A 30 -1.98 -1.70 -6.19
CA ASP A 30 -2.05 -2.93 -7.00
C ASP A 30 -2.82 -2.76 -8.33
N LYS A 31 -3.60 -1.68 -8.46
CA LYS A 31 -4.33 -1.33 -9.69
C LYS A 31 -3.49 -0.51 -10.66
N ILE A 32 -2.37 0.06 -10.20
CA ILE A 32 -1.46 0.84 -11.02
C ILE A 32 -0.61 -0.08 -11.89
N THR A 33 -0.57 0.21 -13.18
CA THR A 33 0.12 -0.62 -14.16
C THR A 33 1.62 -0.34 -14.24
N HIS A 34 2.34 -1.24 -14.93
CA HIS A 34 3.77 -1.08 -15.22
C HIS A 34 4.09 -0.01 -16.28
N PHE A 35 3.07 0.59 -16.91
CA PHE A 35 3.23 1.74 -17.81
C PHE A 35 3.58 3.02 -17.04
N SER A 36 3.18 3.08 -15.78
CA SER A 36 3.68 4.06 -14.82
C SER A 36 5.14 3.82 -14.47
N TYR A 37 5.80 4.85 -13.93
CA TYR A 37 7.20 4.79 -13.52
C TYR A 37 7.37 5.03 -12.02
N GLN A 38 8.53 4.69 -11.47
CA GLN A 38 8.86 4.90 -10.07
C GLN A 38 10.29 5.39 -9.85
N ARG A 39 10.48 6.20 -8.81
CA ARG A 39 11.81 6.58 -8.32
C ARG A 39 11.77 6.80 -6.81
N GLY A 40 12.50 5.98 -6.06
CA GLY A 40 12.43 5.99 -4.60
C GLY A 40 10.99 5.74 -4.12
N ASP A 41 10.48 6.64 -3.28
CA ASP A 41 9.12 6.56 -2.71
C ASP A 41 8.03 7.23 -3.55
N THR A 42 8.36 7.68 -4.77
CA THR A 42 7.44 8.39 -5.65
C THR A 42 7.13 7.54 -6.88
N ALA A 43 5.83 7.37 -7.15
CA ALA A 43 5.29 6.86 -8.40
C ALA A 43 4.92 8.02 -9.32
N TYR A 44 5.05 7.79 -10.63
CA TYR A 44 4.72 8.71 -11.70
C TYR A 44 3.67 8.01 -12.57
N LEU A 45 2.41 8.33 -12.29
CA LEU A 45 1.25 7.66 -12.86
C LEU A 45 1.02 8.12 -14.29
N GLU A 46 1.06 7.20 -15.24
CA GLU A 46 0.84 7.45 -16.66
C GLU A 46 -0.57 8.02 -16.91
N GLU A 47 -0.68 9.02 -17.80
CA GLU A 47 -1.89 9.83 -17.96
C GLU A 47 -3.07 9.10 -18.59
N ASP A 48 -2.83 8.16 -19.50
CA ASP A 48 -3.86 7.46 -20.26
C ASP A 48 -4.52 6.35 -19.43
N CYS A 49 -3.72 5.62 -18.65
CA CYS A 49 -4.16 4.43 -17.94
C CYS A 49 -4.34 4.65 -16.43
N ASP A 50 -3.33 5.21 -15.76
CA ASP A 50 -3.21 5.13 -14.29
C ASP A 50 -3.67 6.41 -13.57
N ALA A 51 -3.51 7.57 -14.21
CA ALA A 51 -4.01 8.85 -13.68
C ALA A 51 -5.54 8.86 -13.49
N PRO A 52 -6.38 8.33 -14.41
CA PRO A 52 -7.83 8.28 -14.21
C PRO A 52 -8.22 7.41 -13.01
N VAL A 53 -7.53 6.28 -12.81
CA VAL A 53 -7.74 5.37 -11.65
C VAL A 53 -7.47 6.12 -10.34
N PHE A 54 -6.36 6.87 -10.29
CA PHE A 54 -5.99 7.67 -9.13
C PHE A 54 -6.99 8.79 -8.84
N LEU A 55 -7.42 9.55 -9.85
CA LEU A 55 -8.38 10.63 -9.68
C LEU A 55 -9.77 10.13 -9.23
N ALA A 56 -10.19 8.96 -9.71
CA ALA A 56 -11.41 8.31 -9.24
C ALA A 56 -11.31 7.93 -7.75
N ALA A 57 -10.20 7.31 -7.34
CA ALA A 57 -9.97 6.96 -5.94
C ALA A 57 -9.95 8.18 -5.00
N LEU A 58 -9.37 9.31 -5.45
CA LEU A 58 -9.43 10.57 -4.70
C LEU A 58 -10.86 11.07 -4.50
N LYS A 59 -11.68 11.00 -5.55
CA LYS A 59 -13.08 11.41 -5.50
C LYS A 59 -13.86 10.53 -4.52
N GLU A 60 -13.66 9.21 -4.56
CA GLU A 60 -14.27 8.25 -3.62
C GLU A 60 -13.84 8.52 -2.17
N ALA A 61 -12.59 8.90 -1.96
CA ALA A 61 -12.07 9.29 -0.64
C ALA A 61 -12.50 10.71 -0.20
N GLY A 62 -13.24 11.47 -1.02
CA GLY A 62 -13.65 12.84 -0.70
C GLY A 62 -12.49 13.84 -0.64
N ILE A 63 -11.39 13.57 -1.36
CA ILE A 63 -10.18 14.40 -1.40
C ILE A 63 -10.22 15.26 -2.67
N GLU A 64 -10.16 16.58 -2.49
CA GLU A 64 -10.06 17.50 -3.63
C GLU A 64 -8.60 17.56 -4.11
N ALA A 65 -8.39 17.31 -5.39
CA ALA A 65 -7.08 17.35 -6.03
C ALA A 65 -6.81 18.73 -6.64
N ASP A 66 -5.64 19.29 -6.36
CA ASP A 66 -5.09 20.47 -7.04
C ASP A 66 -3.92 20.03 -7.91
N ILE A 67 -4.08 20.08 -9.24
CA ILE A 67 -3.07 19.58 -10.18
C ILE A 67 -2.24 20.74 -10.70
N ARG A 68 -0.94 20.74 -10.38
CA ARG A 68 0.03 21.69 -10.91
C ARG A 68 0.69 21.13 -12.15
N HIS A 69 0.46 21.79 -13.28
CA HIS A 69 0.99 21.35 -14.57
C HIS A 69 2.41 21.88 -14.80
N HIS A 70 3.29 21.00 -15.24
CA HIS A 70 4.67 21.28 -15.64
C HIS A 70 4.88 20.68 -17.03
N HIS A 71 5.25 21.52 -18.00
CA HIS A 71 5.48 21.10 -19.37
C HIS A 71 6.96 21.29 -19.76
N THR A 72 7.45 20.42 -20.64
CA THR A 72 8.77 20.55 -21.27
C THR A 72 8.68 20.14 -22.73
N ASP A 73 9.34 20.87 -23.62
CA ASP A 73 9.45 20.47 -25.05
C ASP A 73 10.52 19.39 -25.28
N ARG A 74 11.31 19.10 -24.25
CA ARG A 74 12.31 18.02 -24.24
C ARG A 74 11.72 16.75 -23.63
N ARG A 75 12.29 15.60 -24.01
CA ARG A 75 11.97 14.30 -23.42
C ARG A 75 12.10 14.33 -21.89
N SER A 76 11.04 13.91 -21.19
CA SER A 76 11.03 13.84 -19.74
C SER A 76 12.01 12.79 -19.21
N LYS A 77 12.69 13.12 -18.10
CA LYS A 77 13.55 12.16 -17.38
C LYS A 77 12.75 10.99 -16.80
N ILE A 78 11.44 11.16 -16.60
CA ILE A 78 10.55 10.13 -16.04
C ILE A 78 10.56 8.86 -16.91
N ARG A 79 10.69 9.01 -18.22
CA ARG A 79 10.78 7.89 -19.18
C ARG A 79 12.02 7.00 -19.01
N SER A 80 12.99 7.42 -18.20
CA SER A 80 14.22 6.66 -17.90
C SER A 80 14.21 6.01 -16.52
N TYR A 81 13.13 6.22 -15.75
CA TYR A 81 12.97 5.61 -14.44
C TYR A 81 12.54 4.16 -14.58
N GLU A 82 12.61 3.42 -13.48
CA GLU A 82 12.12 2.05 -13.45
C GLU A 82 10.60 2.04 -13.64
N SER A 83 10.08 1.03 -14.32
CA SER A 83 8.65 0.78 -14.37
C SER A 83 8.11 0.60 -12.96
N TYR A 84 6.91 1.13 -12.72
CA TYR A 84 6.23 0.97 -11.46
C TYR A 84 5.96 -0.51 -11.22
N SER A 85 6.34 -0.98 -10.04
CA SER A 85 5.90 -2.26 -9.52
C SER A 85 5.09 -2.00 -8.25
N PRO A 86 3.89 -2.58 -8.13
CA PRO A 86 3.18 -2.54 -6.87
C PRO A 86 4.07 -3.22 -5.84
N GLY A 87 4.57 -2.42 -4.89
CA GLY A 87 5.34 -2.96 -3.79
C GLY A 87 4.47 -4.03 -3.13
N GLN A 88 4.90 -5.29 -3.17
CA GLN A 88 4.19 -6.37 -2.49
C GLN A 88 3.89 -5.89 -1.08
N SER A 89 2.63 -6.01 -0.64
CA SER A 89 2.16 -5.53 0.67
C SER A 89 3.27 -5.64 1.70
N ALA A 90 3.84 -4.51 2.11
CA ALA A 90 5.06 -4.51 2.92
C ALA A 90 4.82 -5.22 4.26
N PHE A 91 3.57 -5.27 4.72
CA PHE A 91 3.18 -5.86 5.98
C PHE A 91 2.09 -6.90 5.79
N ARG A 92 2.14 -7.92 6.64
CA ARG A 92 1.22 -9.03 6.64
C ARG A 92 0.77 -9.30 8.06
N ALA A 93 -0.48 -8.99 8.34
CA ALA A 93 -1.13 -9.37 9.58
C ALA A 93 -1.60 -10.82 9.48
N VAL A 94 -1.30 -11.60 10.51
CA VAL A 94 -1.62 -13.02 10.58
C VAL A 94 -2.35 -13.27 11.89
N ALA A 95 -3.43 -14.04 11.85
CA ALA A 95 -4.17 -14.48 13.03
C ALA A 95 -4.12 -16.01 13.20
N THR A 96 -3.87 -16.48 14.42
CA THR A 96 -3.85 -17.89 14.80
C THR A 96 -4.76 -18.15 15.99
N VAL A 97 -5.29 -19.38 16.08
CA VAL A 97 -6.11 -19.84 17.21
C VAL A 97 -5.28 -20.29 18.42
N HIS A 98 -3.97 -20.44 18.24
CA HIS A 98 -3.02 -20.89 19.27
C HIS A 98 -1.90 -19.87 19.47
N ASP A 99 -1.26 -19.91 20.65
CA ASP A 99 -0.15 -19.01 20.99
C ASP A 99 1.06 -19.28 20.07
N PRO A 100 1.44 -18.30 19.21
CA PRO A 100 2.52 -18.45 18.24
C PRO A 100 3.91 -18.54 18.89
N ARG A 101 4.03 -18.29 20.20
CA ARG A 101 5.29 -18.36 20.97
C ARG A 101 5.56 -19.76 21.52
N THR A 102 4.61 -20.68 21.36
CA THR A 102 4.77 -22.09 21.73
C THR A 102 4.82 -22.96 20.48
N ASN A 103 5.71 -23.97 20.45
CA ASN A 103 5.73 -24.96 19.37
C ASN A 103 4.46 -25.84 19.32
N ALA A 104 3.48 -25.61 20.20
CA ALA A 104 2.19 -26.30 20.23
C ALA A 104 1.20 -25.58 19.30
N GLY A 105 0.86 -26.22 18.17
CA GLY A 105 -0.21 -25.74 17.29
C GLY A 105 0.26 -25.01 16.02
N MET A 106 1.56 -24.99 15.70
CA MET A 106 2.05 -24.62 14.36
C MET A 106 1.81 -25.76 13.34
N THR A 107 0.57 -26.25 13.26
CA THR A 107 0.15 -27.13 12.16
C THR A 107 -0.90 -26.41 11.33
N ASN A 108 -0.43 -25.93 10.18
CA ASN A 108 -1.19 -25.64 8.96
C ASN A 108 -2.06 -24.38 8.96
N ASN A 109 -1.56 -23.38 8.22
CA ASN A 109 -2.18 -22.13 7.80
C ASN A 109 -2.75 -21.23 8.91
N PRO A 110 -2.48 -19.92 8.85
CA PRO A 110 -3.12 -19.00 9.75
C PRO A 110 -4.64 -19.04 9.53
N ALA A 111 -5.39 -18.85 10.62
CA ALA A 111 -6.85 -18.78 10.56
C ALA A 111 -7.31 -17.63 9.64
N MET A 112 -6.57 -16.52 9.66
CA MET A 112 -6.75 -15.39 8.76
C MET A 112 -5.39 -14.77 8.40
N GLU A 113 -5.24 -14.34 7.16
CA GLU A 113 -4.08 -13.58 6.67
C GLU A 113 -4.57 -12.34 5.92
N TRP A 114 -3.96 -11.20 6.21
CA TRP A 114 -4.24 -9.95 5.51
C TRP A 114 -2.94 -9.22 5.19
N GLY A 115 -2.79 -8.84 3.93
CA GLY A 115 -1.69 -7.99 3.47
C GLY A 115 -2.11 -6.53 3.48
N SER A 116 -1.28 -5.66 4.05
CA SER A 116 -1.36 -4.22 3.85
C SER A 116 0.02 -3.65 3.59
N SER A 117 0.07 -2.62 2.77
CA SER A 117 1.27 -1.83 2.53
C SER A 117 1.46 -0.72 3.58
N SER A 118 0.50 -0.55 4.49
CA SER A 118 0.61 0.31 5.66
C SER A 118 0.80 -0.50 6.94
N ARG A 119 1.91 -0.25 7.66
CA ARG A 119 2.18 -0.89 8.95
C ARG A 119 1.05 -0.61 9.95
N HIS A 120 0.55 0.63 9.94
CA HIS A 120 -0.48 1.07 10.88
C HIS A 120 -1.80 0.34 10.66
N GLU A 121 -2.20 0.15 9.39
CA GLU A 121 -3.39 -0.62 9.07
C GLU A 121 -3.21 -2.09 9.45
N ALA A 122 -2.10 -2.73 9.05
CA ALA A 122 -1.80 -4.11 9.44
C ALA A 122 -1.84 -4.30 10.96
N THR A 123 -1.29 -3.33 11.71
CA THR A 123 -1.33 -3.30 13.17
C THR A 123 -2.77 -3.17 13.70
N ARG A 124 -3.56 -2.25 13.17
CA ARG A 124 -4.96 -2.04 13.57
C ARG A 124 -5.83 -3.28 13.29
N GLN A 125 -5.59 -4.00 12.20
CA GLN A 125 -6.29 -5.23 11.90
C GLN A 125 -5.88 -6.37 12.83
N ALA A 126 -4.58 -6.50 13.12
CA ALA A 126 -4.08 -7.44 14.11
C ALA A 126 -4.72 -7.17 15.49
N GLU A 127 -4.77 -5.91 15.93
CA GLU A 127 -5.47 -5.54 17.17
C GLU A 127 -6.96 -5.91 17.16
N ASN A 128 -7.65 -5.69 16.03
CA ASN A 128 -9.06 -6.05 15.91
C ASN A 128 -9.26 -7.56 16.04
N TRP A 129 -8.47 -8.37 15.35
CA TRP A 129 -8.50 -9.82 15.50
C TRP A 129 -8.14 -10.27 16.92
N ALA A 130 -7.20 -9.61 17.58
CA ALA A 130 -6.87 -9.90 18.99
C ALA A 130 -8.03 -9.63 19.95
N ARG A 131 -8.82 -8.57 19.70
CA ARG A 131 -10.07 -8.32 20.44
C ARG A 131 -11.13 -9.39 20.20
N ASN A 132 -11.08 -10.08 19.05
CA ASN A 132 -11.97 -11.19 18.71
C ASN A 132 -11.44 -12.56 19.17
N GLY A 133 -10.42 -12.60 20.04
CA GLY A 133 -9.93 -13.84 20.65
C GLY A 133 -8.83 -14.57 19.88
N TYR A 134 -8.23 -13.94 18.86
CA TYR A 134 -7.12 -14.53 18.13
C TYR A 134 -5.77 -14.08 18.68
N TRP A 135 -4.77 -14.95 18.57
CA TRP A 135 -3.38 -14.52 18.60
C TRP A 135 -3.04 -13.87 17.27
N THR A 136 -2.36 -12.74 17.28
CA THR A 136 -2.06 -12.05 16.02
C THR A 136 -0.65 -11.51 15.99
N ALA A 137 -0.05 -11.47 14.80
CA ALA A 137 1.25 -10.88 14.60
C ALA A 137 1.30 -10.17 13.24
N VAL A 138 2.03 -9.05 13.20
CA VAL A 138 2.32 -8.31 11.97
C VAL A 138 3.75 -8.61 11.56
N TYR A 139 3.91 -9.11 10.34
CA TYR A 139 5.21 -9.39 9.75
C TYR A 139 5.54 -8.36 8.69
N ASP A 140 6.81 -8.00 8.58
CA ASP A 140 7.34 -7.35 7.40
C ASP A 140 7.59 -8.41 6.32
N ARG A 141 6.99 -8.26 5.14
CA ARG A 141 7.09 -9.24 4.04
C ARG A 141 8.46 -9.23 3.36
N ALA A 142 9.21 -8.12 3.45
CA ALA A 142 10.53 -8.01 2.83
C ALA A 142 11.60 -8.76 3.63
N SER A 143 11.55 -8.65 4.96
CA SER A 143 12.50 -9.26 5.89
C SER A 143 12.02 -10.59 6.48
N GLY A 144 10.70 -10.83 6.51
CA GLY A 144 10.08 -11.93 7.24
C GLY A 144 10.03 -11.72 8.76
N GLU A 145 10.48 -10.56 9.25
CA GLU A 145 10.57 -10.26 10.67
C GLU A 145 9.19 -9.95 11.28
N ALA A 146 8.93 -10.45 12.48
CA ALA A 146 7.75 -10.10 13.25
C ALA A 146 7.95 -8.71 13.90
N LEU A 147 7.13 -7.74 13.50
CA LEU A 147 7.23 -6.35 13.98
C LEU A 147 6.48 -6.10 15.29
N CYS A 148 5.37 -6.80 15.50
CA CYS A 148 4.59 -6.77 16.73
C CYS A 148 3.67 -8.00 16.81
N ASP A 149 3.38 -8.42 18.04
CA ASP A 149 2.40 -9.46 18.38
C ASP A 149 1.37 -8.95 19.38
N PHE A 150 0.15 -9.46 19.29
CA PHE A 150 -0.94 -9.17 20.20
C PHE A 150 -1.53 -10.46 20.76
N SER A 151 -1.70 -10.48 22.09
CA SER A 151 -2.42 -11.52 22.80
C SER A 151 -3.93 -11.29 22.73
N PRO A 152 -4.76 -12.34 22.68
CA PRO A 152 -6.21 -12.21 22.70
C PRO A 152 -6.69 -11.53 23.99
N GLN A 153 -7.61 -10.57 23.87
CA GLN A 153 -8.09 -9.77 25.03
C GLN A 153 -9.30 -10.40 25.74
N GLY A 154 -9.95 -11.38 25.12
CA GLY A 154 -10.89 -12.27 25.77
C GLY A 154 -10.23 -13.65 25.89
N GLY A 155 -10.13 -14.18 27.11
CA GLY A 155 -9.69 -15.55 27.29
C GLY A 155 -10.57 -16.48 26.47
N VAL A 156 -9.95 -17.33 25.65
CA VAL A 156 -10.62 -18.55 25.21
C VAL A 156 -10.89 -19.33 26.50
N GLN A 157 -12.15 -19.35 26.93
CA GLN A 157 -12.63 -20.35 27.88
C GLN A 157 -12.68 -21.70 27.16
#